data_AF-A0A5Y2RXU4-F1
#
_entry.id   AF-A0A5Y2RXU4-F1
#
_cell.length_a   1.000
_cell.length_b   1.000
_cell.length_c   1.000
_cell.angle_alpha   90.00
_cell.angle_beta   90.00
_cell.angle_gamma   90.00
#
_symmetry.space_group_name_H-M   'P 1'
#
loop_
_entity.id
_entity.type
_entity.pdbx_description
1 polymer ?
#
loop_
_entity_poly.entity_id
_entity_poly.type
_entity_poly.pdbx_seq_one_letter_code
_entity_poly.pdbx_strand_id
1 'polypeptide(L)'
;MINNIIYLIIKFLNYSLLFHTSDDENFDTLEVRQQCVHQNLRLSLISIPFGNKNYYIFTFKKVASNFFNKENYSFLFILDYDVKWGRKSPDFIENKVREYVENIENQSAEKIKEQEEFLKQRITENNESMSTIRNKITHYTTIIFAFASALVYLFSKTSVVYSSNALALIYYYILLIITVQVVNSALFLRKGMLISSFYQSSFKELRTSTYKHELIKSFYRDWFAKNDDVRYFAGIVKNAEKCLYRAICIGFTFFMLITLLSNEDNKTDKHHFSDVYIIQYL
;
A
#
# COMPACT_ATOMS: atom_id res chain seq x y z
N MET A 1 5.06 25.49 -12.35
CA MET A 1 4.25 24.39 -12.95
C MET A 1 5.20 23.34 -13.50
N ILE A 2 5.07 22.08 -13.08
CA ILE A 2 5.98 20.99 -13.53
C ILE A 2 5.56 20.55 -14.92
N ASN A 3 6.47 20.45 -15.88
CA ASN A 3 6.19 19.95 -17.23
C ASN A 3 5.58 18.52 -17.18
N ASN A 4 4.65 18.20 -18.08
CA ASN A 4 4.03 16.88 -18.18
C ASN A 4 5.06 15.75 -18.30
N ILE A 5 6.14 15.98 -19.05
CA ILE A 5 7.23 15.00 -19.21
C ILE A 5 7.92 14.72 -17.87
N ILE A 6 8.25 15.77 -17.11
CA ILE A 6 8.90 15.66 -15.80
C ILE A 6 7.97 14.91 -14.83
N TYR A 7 6.67 15.21 -14.85
CA TYR A 7 5.68 14.49 -14.05
C TYR A 7 5.65 12.99 -14.39
N LEU A 8 5.67 12.63 -15.68
CA LEU A 8 5.70 11.22 -16.10
C LEU A 8 6.99 10.51 -15.68
N ILE A 9 8.15 11.18 -15.80
CA ILE A 9 9.43 10.64 -15.33
C ILE A 9 9.38 10.39 -13.81
N ILE A 10 8.95 11.40 -13.04
CA ILE A 10 8.80 11.28 -11.59
C ILE A 10 7.88 10.11 -11.24
N LYS A 11 6.75 9.97 -11.95
CA LYS A 11 5.80 8.89 -11.72
C LYS A 11 6.42 7.53 -12.07
N PHE A 12 7.15 7.42 -13.17
CA PHE A 12 7.86 6.19 -13.55
C PHE A 12 8.90 5.77 -12.51
N LEU A 13 9.68 6.72 -11.99
CA LEU A 13 10.67 6.47 -10.95
C LEU A 13 10.04 5.93 -9.64
N ASN A 14 8.78 6.25 -9.34
CA ASN A 14 8.08 5.70 -8.17
C ASN A 14 7.77 4.19 -8.30
N TYR A 15 7.82 3.62 -9.50
CA TYR A 15 7.69 2.17 -9.69
C TYR A 15 9.03 1.43 -9.61
N SER A 16 10.15 2.17 -9.70
CA SER A 16 11.50 1.61 -9.67
C SER A 16 11.97 1.40 -8.23
N LEU A 17 12.78 0.36 -8.00
CA LEU A 17 13.50 0.17 -6.74
C LEU A 17 14.80 0.99 -6.69
N LEU A 18 15.34 1.35 -7.85
CA LEU A 18 16.51 2.20 -8.03
C LEU A 18 16.11 3.59 -8.51
N PHE A 19 16.73 4.63 -7.98
CA PHE A 19 16.40 6.03 -8.27
C PHE A 19 14.91 6.34 -8.03
N HIS A 20 14.43 5.95 -6.86
CA HIS A 20 13.03 5.97 -6.52
C HIS A 20 12.57 7.34 -6.01
N THR A 21 11.40 7.77 -6.47
CA THR A 21 10.70 8.99 -6.05
C THR A 21 9.54 8.63 -5.14
N SER A 22 9.36 9.31 -4.01
CA SER A 22 8.27 9.04 -3.08
C SER A 22 7.66 10.31 -2.48
N ASP A 23 6.41 10.19 -2.02
CA ASP A 23 5.72 11.19 -1.19
C ASP A 23 5.51 10.62 0.22
N ASP A 24 6.22 11.20 1.19
CA ASP A 24 6.13 10.79 2.60
C ASP A 24 4.71 11.03 3.18
N GLU A 25 3.91 11.93 2.60
CA GLU A 25 2.54 12.26 3.05
C GLU A 25 1.47 11.32 2.50
N ASN A 26 1.77 10.55 1.46
CA ASN A 26 0.82 9.61 0.86
C ASN A 26 1.35 8.18 0.84
N PHE A 27 2.15 7.85 1.86
CA PHE A 27 2.79 6.55 2.03
C PHE A 27 3.40 6.04 0.72
N ASP A 28 4.45 6.73 0.25
CA ASP A 28 5.17 6.46 -1.00
C ASP A 28 4.46 6.89 -2.28
N THR A 29 3.13 6.96 -2.29
CA THR A 29 2.37 6.98 -3.55
C THR A 29 2.27 8.37 -4.18
N LEU A 30 2.60 8.47 -5.48
CA LEU A 30 2.34 9.65 -6.32
C LEU A 30 1.09 9.45 -7.19
N GLU A 31 -0.05 9.98 -6.75
CA GLU A 31 -1.35 9.89 -7.44
C GLU A 31 -1.66 11.15 -8.27
N VAL A 32 -1.39 12.33 -7.71
CA VAL A 32 -1.79 13.62 -8.27
C VAL A 32 -0.59 14.53 -8.53
N ARG A 33 -0.71 15.40 -9.55
CA ARG A 33 0.38 16.29 -9.97
C ARG A 33 0.83 17.26 -8.88
N GLN A 34 -0.08 17.64 -7.98
CA GLN A 34 0.20 18.51 -6.83
C GLN A 34 1.19 17.88 -5.85
N GLN A 35 1.32 16.55 -5.82
CA GLN A 35 2.28 15.84 -4.96
C GLN A 35 3.70 15.93 -5.51
N CYS A 36 3.86 16.14 -6.82
CA CYS A 36 5.18 16.16 -7.46
C CYS A 36 5.95 17.46 -7.22
N VAL A 37 5.53 18.32 -6.30
CA VAL A 37 6.24 19.56 -5.95
C VAL A 37 7.53 19.23 -5.20
N HIS A 38 8.62 19.93 -5.53
CA HIS A 38 9.97 19.68 -4.98
C HIS A 38 10.08 19.61 -3.45
N GLN A 39 9.16 20.25 -2.72
CA GLN A 39 9.18 20.28 -1.25
C GLN A 39 8.65 18.99 -0.62
N ASN A 40 7.78 18.27 -1.32
CA ASN A 40 7.14 17.06 -0.80
C ASN A 40 7.80 15.78 -1.31
N LEU A 41 8.52 15.87 -2.42
CA LEU A 41 9.15 14.73 -3.09
C LEU A 41 10.47 14.32 -2.40
N ARG A 42 10.57 13.04 -2.06
CA ARG A 42 11.83 12.39 -1.68
C ARG A 42 12.41 11.66 -2.88
N LEU A 43 13.71 11.82 -3.09
CA LEU A 43 14.51 11.01 -3.99
C LEU A 43 15.32 10.03 -3.16
N SER A 44 15.44 8.80 -3.63
CA SER A 44 16.22 7.75 -2.96
C SER A 44 16.97 6.93 -3.99
N LEU A 45 18.20 6.54 -3.68
CA LEU A 45 18.95 5.67 -4.58
C LEU A 45 18.37 4.27 -4.61
N ILE A 46 18.00 3.74 -3.44
CA ILE A 46 17.41 2.41 -3.27
C ILE A 46 16.15 2.53 -2.41
N SER A 47 15.06 1.92 -2.87
CA SER A 47 13.81 1.76 -2.13
C SER A 47 13.52 0.27 -1.93
N ILE A 48 13.29 -0.12 -0.68
CA ILE A 48 12.94 -1.49 -0.28
C ILE A 48 11.63 -1.42 0.50
N PRO A 49 10.48 -1.63 -0.16
CA PRO A 49 9.19 -1.71 0.53
C PRO A 49 9.05 -3.06 1.23
N PHE A 50 8.59 -3.04 2.48
CA PHE A 50 8.46 -4.22 3.32
C PHE A 50 7.21 -4.14 4.21
N GLY A 51 6.06 -4.41 3.58
CA GLY A 51 4.75 -4.24 4.17
C GLY A 51 4.56 -2.81 4.66
N ASN A 52 4.29 -2.66 5.95
CA ASN A 52 4.01 -1.36 6.56
C ASN A 52 5.22 -0.43 6.69
N LYS A 53 6.42 -0.87 6.29
CA LYS A 53 7.65 -0.07 6.36
C LYS A 53 8.30 0.02 4.99
N ASN A 54 8.66 1.23 4.57
CA ASN A 54 9.51 1.42 3.40
C ASN A 54 10.88 1.93 3.84
N TYR A 55 11.92 1.24 3.39
CA TYR A 55 13.31 1.61 3.66
C TYR A 55 13.87 2.32 2.44
N TYR A 56 14.36 3.54 2.64
CA TYR A 56 14.98 4.33 1.60
C TYR A 56 16.45 4.58 1.96
N ILE A 57 17.36 4.22 1.06
CA ILE A 57 18.80 4.32 1.25
C ILE A 57 19.34 5.42 0.32
N PHE A 58 20.24 6.25 0.85
CA PHE A 58 20.78 7.46 0.20
C PHE A 58 19.66 8.35 -0.34
N THR A 59 19.08 9.11 0.56
CA THR A 59 17.90 9.92 0.28
C THR A 59 18.23 11.39 0.18
N PHE A 60 17.46 12.10 -0.65
CA PHE A 60 17.42 13.55 -0.75
C PHE A 60 15.97 14.01 -0.61
N LYS A 61 15.71 14.96 0.30
CA LYS A 61 14.43 15.68 0.41
C LYS A 61 14.75 17.15 0.66
N LYS A 62 14.09 18.05 -0.08
CA LYS A 62 14.35 19.49 0.06
C LYS A 62 13.72 20.01 1.36
N VAL A 63 14.52 20.16 2.41
CA VAL A 63 14.13 20.74 3.70
C VAL A 63 14.64 22.19 3.78
N ALA A 64 15.91 22.40 3.44
CA ALA A 64 16.54 23.72 3.41
C ALA A 64 16.48 24.37 2.02
N SER A 65 16.62 25.69 1.98
CA SER A 65 16.62 26.47 0.73
C SER A 65 17.81 26.12 -0.18
N ASN A 66 18.99 25.91 0.40
CA ASN A 66 20.21 25.56 -0.32
C ASN A 66 20.26 24.05 -0.61
N PHE A 67 20.59 23.68 -1.86
CA PHE A 67 20.61 22.30 -2.34
C PHE A 67 21.63 21.43 -1.60
N PHE A 68 22.86 21.93 -1.43
CA PHE A 68 23.98 21.20 -0.82
C PHE A 68 23.96 21.16 0.71
N ASN A 69 22.86 21.60 1.35
CA ASN A 69 22.75 21.50 2.80
C ASN A 69 22.64 20.02 3.21
N LYS A 70 23.47 19.61 4.17
CA LYS A 70 23.50 18.27 4.76
C LYS A 70 22.13 17.81 5.26
N GLU A 71 21.29 18.73 5.76
CA GLU A 71 19.93 18.44 6.23
C GLU A 71 19.00 17.88 5.16
N ASN A 72 19.30 18.15 3.87
CA ASN A 72 18.52 17.60 2.77
C ASN A 72 18.83 16.12 2.51
N TYR A 73 19.95 15.60 3.02
CA TYR A 73 20.44 14.26 2.72
C TYR A 73 20.37 13.36 3.95
N SER A 74 19.92 12.12 3.77
CA SER A 74 20.01 11.10 4.81
C SER A 74 20.44 9.77 4.21
N PHE A 75 21.33 9.06 4.92
CA PHE A 75 21.76 7.71 4.53
C PHE A 75 20.59 6.72 4.58
N LEU A 76 19.78 6.76 5.62
CA LEU A 76 18.65 5.86 5.83
C LEU A 76 17.42 6.65 6.27
N PHE A 77 16.30 6.39 5.61
CA PHE A 77 14.99 6.87 6.03
C PHE A 77 14.01 5.70 6.04
N ILE A 78 13.23 5.59 7.12
CA ILE A 78 12.23 4.55 7.28
C ILE A 78 10.88 5.23 7.35
N LEU A 79 10.02 4.98 6.36
CA LEU A 79 8.63 5.40 6.38
C LEU A 79 7.80 4.28 6.99
N ASP A 80 7.37 4.46 8.24
CA ASP A 80 6.53 3.50 8.96
C ASP A 80 5.07 3.94 8.95
N TYR A 81 4.22 3.10 8.38
CA TYR A 81 2.78 3.32 8.32
C TYR A 81 2.16 3.45 9.72
N ASP A 82 2.61 2.67 10.69
CA ASP A 82 2.01 2.69 12.04
C ASP A 82 2.37 3.96 12.80
N VAL A 83 3.55 4.52 12.55
CA VAL A 83 3.97 5.75 13.24
C VAL A 83 3.09 6.92 12.81
N LYS A 84 2.75 6.99 11.52
CA LYS A 84 2.07 8.15 10.95
C LYS A 84 0.55 7.99 10.80
N TRP A 85 0.09 6.78 10.45
CA TRP A 85 -1.33 6.46 10.27
C TRP A 85 -1.85 5.40 11.24
N GLY A 86 -1.05 5.01 12.24
CA GLY A 86 -1.43 4.02 13.23
C GLY A 86 -2.71 4.36 13.99
N ARG A 87 -3.18 3.33 14.70
CA ARG A 87 -4.35 3.43 15.57
C ARG A 87 -4.10 4.42 16.70
N LYS A 88 -5.14 5.15 17.09
CA LYS A 88 -5.11 6.06 18.23
C LYS A 88 -4.91 5.26 19.51
N SER A 89 -4.17 5.84 20.46
CA SER A 89 -3.98 5.22 21.77
C SER A 89 -5.29 5.21 22.56
N PRO A 90 -5.47 4.26 23.48
CA PRO A 90 -6.60 4.25 24.40
C PRO A 90 -6.76 5.59 25.16
N ASP A 91 -5.67 6.19 25.62
CA ASP A 91 -5.71 7.48 26.33
C ASP A 91 -6.25 8.62 25.47
N PHE A 92 -5.91 8.63 24.17
CA PHE A 92 -6.45 9.61 23.24
C PHE A 92 -7.97 9.43 23.06
N ILE A 93 -8.43 8.19 22.98
CA ILE A 93 -9.86 7.86 22.88
C ILE A 93 -10.58 8.30 24.15
N GLU A 94 -10.04 7.98 25.34
CA GLU A 94 -10.65 8.36 26.61
C GLU A 94 -10.71 9.88 26.83
N ASN A 95 -9.73 10.63 26.32
CA ASN A 95 -9.80 12.09 26.32
C ASN A 95 -10.98 12.59 25.47
N LYS A 96 -11.22 12.00 24.30
CA LYS A 96 -12.39 12.33 23.47
C LYS A 96 -13.71 11.91 24.09
N VAL A 97 -13.74 10.76 24.77
CA VAL A 97 -14.91 10.33 25.54
C VAL A 97 -15.21 11.32 26.66
N ARG A 98 -14.21 11.86 27.34
CA ARG A 98 -14.39 12.88 28.39
C ARG A 98 -14.96 14.19 27.85
N GLU A 99 -14.37 14.70 26.77
CA GLU A 99 -14.90 15.88 26.05
C GLU A 99 -16.37 15.67 25.64
N TYR A 100 -16.72 14.45 25.20
CA TYR A 100 -18.08 14.12 24.83
C TYR A 100 -19.04 14.08 26.03
N VAL A 101 -18.62 13.51 27.16
CA VAL A 101 -19.41 13.46 28.40
C VAL A 101 -19.76 14.86 28.89
N GLU A 102 -18.79 15.77 28.95
CA GLU A 102 -19.00 17.17 29.33
C GLU A 102 -20.05 17.86 28.44
N ASN A 103 -20.06 17.52 27.15
CA ASN A 103 -21.04 18.06 26.19
C ASN A 103 -22.43 17.45 26.32
N ILE A 104 -22.57 16.25 26.88
CA ILE A 104 -23.86 15.54 27.03
C ILE A 104 -24.58 15.92 28.31
N GLU A 105 -23.86 16.23 29.38
CA GLU A 105 -24.44 16.51 30.71
C GLU A 105 -25.43 17.68 30.70
N ASN A 106 -25.28 18.61 29.75
CA ASN A 106 -26.12 19.79 29.62
C ASN A 106 -27.24 19.65 28.57
N GLN A 107 -27.45 18.46 27.99
CA GLN A 107 -28.43 18.25 26.92
C GLN A 107 -29.78 17.73 27.43
N SER A 108 -30.83 17.98 26.64
CA SER A 108 -32.16 17.44 26.91
C SER A 108 -32.17 15.91 26.75
N ALA A 109 -33.05 15.23 27.48
CA ALA A 109 -33.21 13.78 27.40
C ALA A 109 -33.55 13.29 25.98
N GLU A 110 -34.30 14.09 25.22
CA GLU A 110 -34.64 13.81 23.83
C GLU A 110 -33.40 13.79 22.94
N LYS A 111 -32.53 14.82 23.03
CA LYS A 111 -31.26 14.87 22.29
C LYS A 111 -30.31 13.74 22.66
N ILE A 112 -30.28 13.34 23.94
CA ILE A 112 -29.47 12.20 24.39
C ILE A 112 -29.97 10.92 23.71
N LYS A 113 -31.29 10.72 23.62
CA LYS A 113 -31.88 9.56 22.94
C LYS A 113 -31.59 9.55 21.44
N GLU A 114 -31.72 10.71 20.77
CA GLU A 114 -31.36 10.87 19.35
C GLU A 114 -29.89 10.51 19.11
N GLN A 115 -28.98 10.99 19.97
CA GLN A 115 -27.56 10.64 19.87
C GLN A 115 -27.30 9.15 20.12
N GLU A 116 -28.03 8.52 21.03
CA GLU A 116 -27.93 7.08 21.27
C GLU A 116 -28.28 6.28 20.00
N GLU A 117 -29.41 6.62 19.36
CA GLU A 117 -29.85 5.98 18.12
C GLU A 117 -28.85 6.23 16.97
N PHE A 118 -28.36 7.47 16.85
CA PHE A 118 -27.32 7.82 15.88
C PHE A 118 -26.05 6.99 16.08
N LEU A 119 -25.56 6.86 17.31
CA LEU A 119 -24.34 6.10 17.61
C LEU A 119 -24.53 4.60 17.32
N LYS A 120 -25.69 4.02 17.65
CA LYS A 120 -26.01 2.63 17.30
C LYS A 120 -25.94 2.41 15.79
N GLN A 121 -26.55 3.32 15.02
CA GLN A 121 -26.48 3.25 13.55
C GLN A 121 -25.03 3.31 13.06
N ARG A 122 -24.24 4.26 13.56
CA ARG A 122 -22.84 4.41 13.16
C ARG A 122 -21.97 3.22 13.53
N ILE A 123 -22.22 2.58 14.66
CA ILE A 123 -21.52 1.34 15.05
C ILE A 123 -21.85 0.21 14.06
N THR A 124 -23.11 0.08 13.65
CA THR A 124 -23.53 -0.89 12.63
C THR A 124 -22.85 -0.64 11.30
N GLU A 125 -22.85 0.60 10.80
CA GLU A 125 -22.15 1.00 9.57
C GLU A 125 -20.64 0.67 9.63
N ASN A 126 -20.00 0.90 10.78
CA ASN A 126 -18.59 0.56 10.98
C ASN A 126 -18.34 -0.96 10.95
N ASN A 127 -19.25 -1.76 11.52
CA ASN A 127 -19.15 -3.22 11.47
C ASN A 127 -19.29 -3.75 10.02
N GLU A 128 -20.23 -3.19 9.25
CA GLU A 128 -20.41 -3.51 7.83
C GLU A 128 -19.18 -3.11 7.00
N SER A 129 -18.63 -1.94 7.26
CA SER A 129 -17.39 -1.46 6.64
C SER A 129 -16.22 -2.39 6.94
N MET A 130 -16.08 -2.83 8.19
CA MET A 130 -15.05 -3.79 8.60
C MET A 130 -15.24 -5.16 7.92
N SER A 131 -16.48 -5.63 7.79
CA SER A 131 -16.80 -6.86 7.04
C SER A 131 -16.38 -6.74 5.57
N THR A 132 -16.70 -5.62 4.93
CA THR A 132 -16.30 -5.33 3.56
C THR A 132 -14.78 -5.29 3.40
N ILE A 133 -14.07 -4.68 4.34
CA ILE A 133 -12.60 -4.64 4.36
C ILE A 133 -12.02 -6.06 4.45
N ARG A 134 -12.55 -6.91 5.34
CA ARG A 134 -12.12 -8.31 5.45
C ARG A 134 -12.37 -9.10 4.17
N ASN A 135 -13.52 -8.90 3.53
CA ASN A 135 -13.82 -9.53 2.25
C ASN A 135 -12.83 -9.10 1.16
N LYS A 136 -12.46 -7.81 1.11
CA LYS A 136 -11.42 -7.31 0.19
C LYS A 136 -10.06 -7.94 0.47
N ILE A 137 -9.67 -8.08 1.74
CA ILE A 137 -8.41 -8.75 2.12
C ILE A 137 -8.38 -10.19 1.59
N THR A 138 -9.45 -10.95 1.82
CA THR A 138 -9.57 -12.33 1.30
C THR A 138 -9.50 -12.35 -0.23
N HIS A 139 -10.25 -11.46 -0.90
CA HIS A 139 -10.27 -11.38 -2.36
C HIS A 139 -8.89 -11.07 -2.95
N TYR A 140 -8.19 -10.05 -2.44
CA TYR A 140 -6.85 -9.70 -2.90
C TYR A 140 -5.81 -10.78 -2.58
N THR A 141 -5.98 -11.50 -1.46
CA THR A 141 -5.12 -12.65 -1.13
C THR A 141 -5.25 -13.76 -2.19
N THR A 142 -6.48 -14.07 -2.62
CA THR A 142 -6.71 -15.03 -3.71
C THR A 142 -6.06 -14.58 -5.02
N ILE A 143 -6.16 -13.29 -5.37
CA ILE A 143 -5.51 -12.74 -6.57
C ILE A 143 -3.98 -12.88 -6.48
N ILE A 144 -3.38 -12.59 -5.32
CA ILE A 144 -1.93 -12.75 -5.10
C ILE A 144 -1.51 -14.20 -5.34
N PHE A 145 -2.25 -15.18 -4.83
CA PHE A 145 -1.93 -16.60 -5.06
C PHE A 145 -2.00 -16.99 -6.54
N ALA A 146 -3.04 -16.55 -7.25
CA ALA A 146 -3.16 -16.79 -8.69
C ALA A 146 -1.99 -16.13 -9.46
N PHE A 147 -1.64 -14.90 -9.08
CA PHE A 147 -0.56 -14.14 -9.70
C PHE A 147 0.82 -14.70 -9.40
N ALA A 148 1.04 -15.31 -8.22
CA ALA A 148 2.28 -15.99 -7.88
C ALA A 148 2.59 -17.14 -8.85
N SER A 149 1.58 -17.94 -9.23
CA SER A 149 1.73 -18.98 -10.24
C SER A 149 2.12 -18.42 -11.61
N ALA A 150 1.50 -17.31 -12.02
CA ALA A 150 1.85 -16.61 -13.25
C ALA A 150 3.29 -16.05 -13.22
N LEU A 151 3.74 -15.56 -12.06
CA LEU A 151 5.09 -15.06 -11.87
C LEU A 151 6.15 -16.16 -12.00
N VAL A 152 5.88 -17.37 -11.47
CA VAL A 152 6.76 -18.55 -11.65
C VAL A 152 6.88 -18.92 -13.13
N TYR A 153 5.77 -18.88 -13.88
CA TYR A 153 5.80 -19.08 -15.33
C TYR A 153 6.62 -18.00 -16.06
N LEU A 154 6.46 -16.74 -15.70
CA LEU A 154 7.26 -15.65 -16.28
C LEU A 154 8.76 -15.84 -16.00
N PHE A 155 9.11 -16.24 -14.79
CA PHE A 155 10.49 -16.53 -14.41
C PHE A 155 11.08 -17.66 -15.27
N SER A 156 10.36 -18.77 -15.43
CA SER A 156 10.83 -19.91 -16.22
C SER A 156 11.02 -19.55 -17.69
N LYS A 157 10.06 -18.84 -18.30
CA LYS A 157 10.19 -18.36 -19.68
C LYS A 157 11.34 -17.38 -19.86
N THR A 158 11.53 -16.45 -18.94
CA THR A 158 12.64 -15.49 -19.00
C THR A 158 14.00 -16.20 -18.96
N SER A 159 14.13 -17.22 -18.10
CA SER A 159 15.38 -17.98 -17.97
C SER A 159 15.76 -18.78 -19.23
N VAL A 160 14.77 -19.22 -20.02
CA VAL A 160 15.01 -19.96 -21.28
C VAL A 160 15.41 -19.01 -22.41
N VAL A 161 14.78 -17.83 -22.50
CA VAL A 161 14.98 -16.91 -23.63
C VAL A 161 16.27 -16.09 -23.49
N TYR A 162 16.70 -15.75 -22.27
CA TYR A 162 17.81 -14.80 -22.06
C TYR A 162 18.91 -15.39 -21.17
N SER A 163 19.77 -16.25 -21.75
CA SER A 163 20.73 -17.03 -20.96
C SER A 163 21.99 -16.30 -20.49
N SER A 164 22.39 -15.15 -21.07
CA SER A 164 23.47 -14.29 -20.52
C SER A 164 23.74 -13.06 -21.41
N ASN A 165 22.97 -11.99 -21.26
CA ASN A 165 23.23 -10.69 -21.93
C ASN A 165 22.79 -9.52 -21.03
N ALA A 166 23.22 -8.29 -21.33
CA ALA A 166 22.78 -7.07 -20.61
C ALA A 166 21.25 -6.90 -20.58
N LEU A 167 20.54 -7.38 -21.60
CA LEU A 167 19.07 -7.43 -21.64
C LEU A 167 18.50 -8.37 -20.56
N ALA A 168 19.17 -9.47 -20.24
CA ALA A 168 18.75 -10.38 -19.18
C ALA A 168 18.71 -9.66 -17.82
N LEU A 169 19.69 -8.79 -17.54
CA LEU A 169 19.70 -7.99 -16.30
C LEU A 169 18.47 -7.07 -16.19
N ILE A 170 18.06 -6.45 -17.29
CA ILE A 170 16.85 -5.59 -17.33
C ILE A 170 15.60 -6.43 -17.04
N TYR A 171 15.49 -7.62 -17.65
CA TYR A 171 14.34 -8.49 -17.44
C TYR A 171 14.28 -9.06 -16.01
N TYR A 172 15.42 -9.48 -15.46
CA TYR A 172 15.50 -9.89 -14.06
C TYR A 172 15.19 -8.74 -13.11
N TYR A 173 15.58 -7.50 -13.45
CA TYR A 173 15.20 -6.32 -12.67
C TYR A 173 13.69 -6.06 -12.69
N ILE A 174 13.03 -6.20 -13.84
CA ILE A 174 11.56 -6.10 -13.94
C ILE A 174 10.89 -7.20 -13.11
N LEU A 175 11.38 -8.45 -13.19
CA LEU A 175 10.89 -9.56 -12.35
C LEU A 175 11.09 -9.27 -10.86
N LEU A 176 12.21 -8.68 -10.48
CA LEU A 176 12.48 -8.27 -9.10
C LEU A 176 11.47 -7.22 -8.64
N ILE A 177 11.18 -6.19 -9.46
CA ILE A 177 10.15 -5.18 -9.15
C ILE A 177 8.80 -5.87 -8.92
N ILE A 178 8.36 -6.72 -9.85
CA ILE A 178 7.07 -7.43 -9.73
C ILE A 178 7.02 -8.25 -8.44
N THR A 179 8.08 -9.02 -8.18
CA THR A 179 8.19 -9.88 -6.99
C THR A 179 8.10 -9.06 -5.71
N VAL A 180 8.85 -7.96 -5.63
CA VAL A 180 8.84 -7.06 -4.48
C VAL A 180 7.44 -6.46 -4.26
N GLN A 181 6.74 -6.05 -5.32
CA GLN A 181 5.37 -5.52 -5.20
C GLN A 181 4.37 -6.59 -4.70
N VAL A 182 4.48 -7.83 -5.19
CA VAL A 182 3.63 -8.95 -4.74
C VAL A 182 3.88 -9.28 -3.28
N VAL A 183 5.15 -9.44 -2.89
CA VAL A 183 5.53 -9.72 -1.49
C VAL A 183 5.10 -8.57 -0.58
N ASN A 184 5.30 -7.32 -1.01
CA ASN A 184 4.88 -6.15 -0.25
C ASN A 184 3.35 -6.13 -0.02
N SER A 185 2.57 -6.40 -1.07
CA SER A 185 1.11 -6.52 -0.97
C SER A 185 0.70 -7.64 0.00
N ALA A 186 1.34 -8.80 -0.08
CA ALA A 186 1.09 -9.93 0.82
C ALA A 186 1.41 -9.59 2.29
N LEU A 187 2.51 -8.88 2.55
CA LEU A 187 2.87 -8.43 3.90
C LEU A 187 1.84 -7.43 4.46
N PHE A 188 1.33 -6.52 3.64
CA PHE A 188 0.23 -5.62 4.04
C PHE A 188 -1.04 -6.39 4.38
N LEU A 189 -1.48 -7.30 3.50
CA LEU A 189 -2.69 -8.08 3.73
C LEU A 189 -2.55 -8.99 4.95
N ARG A 190 -1.38 -9.63 5.14
CA ARG A 190 -1.08 -10.41 6.35
C ARG A 190 -1.31 -9.58 7.59
N LYS A 191 -0.84 -8.34 7.61
CA LYS A 191 -1.05 -7.43 8.74
C LYS A 191 -2.54 -7.11 8.96
N GLY A 192 -3.30 -6.95 7.88
CA GLY A 192 -4.76 -6.80 7.95
C GLY A 192 -5.50 -8.04 8.48
N MET A 193 -4.93 -9.24 8.31
CA MET A 193 -5.48 -10.52 8.81
C MET A 193 -5.08 -10.83 10.25
N LEU A 194 -4.04 -10.20 10.80
CA LEU A 194 -3.62 -10.45 12.17
C LEU A 194 -4.73 -10.05 13.14
N ILE A 195 -5.06 -10.95 14.06
CA ILE A 195 -6.05 -10.67 15.12
C ILE A 195 -5.43 -9.63 16.06
N SER A 196 -5.84 -8.38 15.91
CA SER A 196 -5.49 -7.30 16.83
C SER A 196 -6.56 -7.17 17.90
N SER A 197 -6.13 -7.00 19.15
CA SER A 197 -7.03 -6.55 20.21
C SER A 197 -7.61 -5.17 19.85
N PHE A 198 -8.92 -5.05 19.97
CA PHE A 198 -9.66 -3.82 19.75
C PHE A 198 -9.94 -3.15 21.10
N TYR A 199 -9.83 -1.82 21.16
CA TYR A 199 -10.24 -1.08 22.34
C TYR A 199 -11.78 -1.01 22.34
N GLN A 200 -12.41 -1.62 23.33
CA GLN A 200 -13.87 -1.70 23.45
C GLN A 200 -14.28 -1.51 24.90
N SER A 201 -15.46 -0.95 25.09
CA SER A 201 -16.11 -0.87 26.38
C SER A 201 -16.41 -2.27 26.93
N SER A 202 -16.30 -2.42 28.26
CA SER A 202 -16.59 -3.68 28.93
C SER A 202 -17.96 -3.64 29.62
N PHE A 203 -18.71 -4.75 29.58
CA PHE A 203 -19.97 -4.87 30.32
C PHE A 203 -19.75 -4.69 31.84
N LYS A 204 -18.55 -5.02 32.33
CA LYS A 204 -18.15 -4.78 33.71
C LYS A 204 -18.19 -3.29 34.05
N GLU A 205 -17.60 -2.44 33.22
CA GLU A 205 -17.62 -0.97 33.40
C GLU A 205 -19.06 -0.44 33.40
N LEU A 206 -19.90 -0.94 32.49
CA LEU A 206 -21.31 -0.54 32.40
C LEU A 206 -22.09 -0.90 33.68
N ARG A 207 -21.84 -2.10 34.22
CA ARG A 207 -22.53 -2.62 35.42
C ARG A 207 -22.09 -1.91 36.71
N THR A 208 -20.84 -1.48 36.79
CA THR A 208 -20.29 -0.86 38.01
C THR A 208 -20.33 0.66 38.02
N SER A 209 -20.72 1.29 36.90
CA SER A 209 -20.73 2.75 36.81
C SER A 209 -21.89 3.37 37.60
N THR A 210 -21.58 4.46 38.28
CA THR A 210 -22.56 5.34 38.94
C THR A 210 -23.04 6.46 38.01
N TYR A 211 -22.51 6.55 36.80
CA TYR A 211 -22.85 7.61 35.84
C TYR A 211 -24.17 7.30 35.12
N LYS A 212 -25.10 8.25 35.18
CA LYS A 212 -26.46 8.12 34.63
C LYS A 212 -26.50 7.82 33.13
N HIS A 213 -25.50 8.29 32.38
CA HIS A 213 -25.43 8.15 30.93
C HIS A 213 -24.27 7.24 30.48
N GLU A 214 -23.93 6.22 31.28
CA GLU A 214 -22.82 5.32 30.95
C GLU A 214 -23.02 4.57 29.64
N LEU A 215 -24.25 4.22 29.29
CA LEU A 215 -24.55 3.50 28.04
C LEU A 215 -24.22 4.31 26.79
N ILE A 216 -24.57 5.60 26.76
CA ILE A 216 -24.25 6.44 25.60
C ILE A 216 -22.76 6.78 25.56
N LYS A 217 -22.12 6.94 26.72
CA LYS A 217 -20.66 7.06 26.83
C LYS A 217 -19.96 5.82 26.26
N SER A 218 -20.43 4.61 26.59
CA SER A 218 -19.87 3.37 26.03
C SER A 218 -20.08 3.28 24.53
N PHE A 219 -21.26 3.65 24.02
CA PHE A 219 -21.48 3.70 22.57
C PHE A 219 -20.58 4.70 21.86
N TYR A 220 -20.36 5.88 22.42
CA TYR A 220 -19.45 6.87 21.84
C TYR A 220 -18.01 6.34 21.79
N ARG A 221 -17.54 5.73 22.90
CA ARG A 221 -16.22 5.10 22.96
C ARG A 221 -16.07 4.03 21.87
N ASP A 222 -17.02 3.11 21.79
CA ASP A 222 -17.00 1.99 20.84
C ASP A 222 -17.08 2.48 19.40
N TRP A 223 -17.93 3.48 19.13
CA TRP A 223 -18.01 4.12 17.82
C TRP A 223 -16.67 4.73 17.43
N PHE A 224 -16.07 5.55 18.31
CA PHE A 224 -14.84 6.27 18.01
C PHE A 224 -13.67 5.29 17.78
N ALA A 225 -13.53 4.28 18.63
CA ALA A 225 -12.52 3.24 18.49
C ALA A 225 -12.70 2.46 17.18
N LYS A 226 -13.91 1.98 16.90
CA LYS A 226 -14.20 1.24 15.65
C LYS A 226 -14.02 2.09 14.40
N ASN A 227 -14.36 3.38 14.45
CA ASN A 227 -14.16 4.28 13.32
C ASN A 227 -12.66 4.45 13.01
N ASP A 228 -11.81 4.54 14.05
CA ASP A 228 -10.36 4.57 13.87
C ASP A 228 -9.81 3.24 13.32
N ASP A 229 -10.33 2.11 13.79
CA ASP A 229 -9.98 0.80 13.24
C ASP A 229 -10.36 0.70 11.75
N VAL A 230 -11.58 1.11 11.36
CA VAL A 230 -12.02 1.13 9.96
C VAL A 230 -11.08 1.98 9.12
N ARG A 231 -10.72 3.20 9.58
CA ARG A 231 -9.74 4.08 8.92
C ARG A 231 -8.40 3.38 8.71
N TYR A 232 -7.88 2.75 9.76
CA TYR A 232 -6.58 2.07 9.75
C TYR A 232 -6.56 0.89 8.77
N PHE A 233 -7.52 -0.03 8.88
CA PHE A 233 -7.56 -1.21 8.02
C PHE A 233 -7.92 -0.87 6.57
N ALA A 234 -8.76 0.14 6.32
CA ALA A 234 -9.01 0.64 4.97
C ALA A 234 -7.72 1.16 4.32
N GLY A 235 -6.87 1.85 5.07
CA GLY A 235 -5.57 2.31 4.58
C GLY A 235 -4.59 1.17 4.27
N ILE A 236 -4.56 0.12 5.10
CA ILE A 236 -3.81 -1.12 4.81
C ILE A 236 -4.27 -1.72 3.48
N VAL A 237 -5.58 -1.90 3.30
CA VAL A 237 -6.15 -2.51 2.09
C VAL A 237 -5.87 -1.65 0.86
N LYS A 238 -6.02 -0.32 0.96
CA LYS A 238 -5.72 0.62 -0.13
C LYS A 238 -4.25 0.51 -0.58
N ASN A 239 -3.31 0.40 0.36
CA ASN A 239 -1.89 0.25 0.03
C ASN A 239 -1.57 -1.13 -0.58
N ALA A 240 -2.18 -2.20 -0.08
CA ALA A 240 -2.06 -3.52 -0.68
C ALA A 240 -2.60 -3.56 -2.11
N GLU A 241 -3.78 -2.96 -2.34
CA GLU A 241 -4.44 -2.85 -3.64
C GLU A 241 -3.56 -2.09 -4.63
N LYS A 242 -2.97 -0.97 -4.22
CA LYS A 242 -2.02 -0.23 -5.06
C LYS A 242 -0.87 -1.12 -5.51
N CYS A 243 -0.18 -1.77 -4.57
CA CYS A 243 0.97 -2.63 -4.89
C CYS A 243 0.57 -3.78 -5.83
N LEU A 244 -0.60 -4.38 -5.59
CA LEU A 244 -1.15 -5.45 -6.41
C LEU A 244 -1.45 -4.97 -7.83
N TYR A 245 -2.12 -3.82 -7.98
CA TYR A 245 -2.43 -3.24 -9.28
C TYR A 245 -1.14 -2.91 -10.06
N ARG A 246 -0.13 -2.34 -9.39
CA ARG A 246 1.19 -2.09 -9.98
C ARG A 246 1.83 -3.40 -10.49
N ALA A 247 1.82 -4.45 -9.66
CA ALA A 247 2.37 -5.74 -10.03
C ALA A 247 1.66 -6.36 -11.24
N ILE A 248 0.32 -6.32 -11.26
CA ILE A 248 -0.48 -6.85 -12.38
C ILE A 248 -0.21 -6.08 -13.66
N CYS A 249 -0.19 -4.75 -13.63
CA CYS A 249 0.08 -3.94 -14.81
C CYS A 249 1.48 -4.21 -15.38
N ILE A 250 2.52 -4.16 -14.55
CA ILE A 250 3.90 -4.41 -14.98
C ILE A 250 4.03 -5.86 -15.47
N GLY A 251 3.48 -6.83 -14.74
CA GLY A 251 3.53 -8.24 -15.10
C GLY A 251 2.82 -8.57 -16.40
N PHE A 252 1.65 -7.96 -16.66
CA PHE A 252 0.92 -8.16 -17.91
C PHE A 252 1.67 -7.55 -19.11
N THR A 253 2.18 -6.32 -18.97
CA THR A 253 3.02 -5.72 -20.02
C THR A 253 4.25 -6.59 -20.29
N PHE A 254 4.90 -7.09 -19.23
CA PHE A 254 6.07 -7.94 -19.37
C PHE A 254 5.76 -9.29 -20.02
N PHE A 255 4.63 -9.90 -19.68
CA PHE A 255 4.13 -11.12 -20.31
C PHE A 255 3.93 -10.96 -21.83
N MET A 256 3.29 -9.85 -22.25
CA MET A 256 3.10 -9.56 -23.67
C MET A 256 4.43 -9.39 -24.40
N LEU A 257 5.39 -8.67 -23.79
CA LEU A 257 6.72 -8.47 -24.36
C LEU A 257 7.47 -9.80 -24.55
N ILE A 258 7.53 -10.64 -23.52
CA ILE A 258 8.20 -11.96 -23.61
C ILE A 258 7.54 -12.84 -24.67
N THR A 259 6.22 -12.85 -24.73
CA THR A 259 5.49 -13.73 -25.66
C THR A 259 5.68 -13.30 -27.11
N LEU A 260 5.72 -12.00 -27.38
CA LEU A 260 6.00 -11.47 -28.72
C LEU A 260 7.44 -11.76 -29.15
N LEU A 261 8.41 -11.48 -28.28
CA LEU A 261 9.84 -11.68 -28.57
C LEU A 261 10.19 -13.17 -28.75
N SER A 262 9.62 -14.05 -27.92
CA SER A 262 9.85 -15.50 -28.03
C SER A 262 9.34 -16.10 -29.35
N ASN A 263 8.41 -15.45 -30.05
CA ASN A 263 7.93 -15.90 -31.36
C ASN A 263 8.82 -15.46 -32.52
N GLU A 264 9.65 -14.43 -32.34
CA GLU A 264 10.62 -13.99 -33.35
C GLU A 264 11.85 -14.90 -33.37
N ASP A 265 12.42 -15.23 -32.20
CA ASP A 265 13.60 -16.12 -32.11
C ASP A 265 13.32 -17.53 -32.67
N ASN A 266 12.12 -18.07 -32.43
CA ASN A 266 11.70 -19.36 -32.99
C ASN A 266 11.53 -19.35 -34.53
N LYS A 267 11.40 -18.17 -35.16
CA LYS A 267 11.33 -18.04 -36.62
C LYS A 267 12.71 -17.89 -37.24
N THR A 268 13.62 -17.15 -36.60
CA THR A 268 15.01 -17.02 -37.04
C THR A 268 15.75 -18.35 -36.98
N ASP A 269 15.56 -19.15 -35.92
CA ASP A 269 16.16 -20.50 -35.85
C ASP A 269 15.64 -21.43 -36.95
N LYS A 270 14.35 -21.35 -37.30
CA LYS A 270 13.76 -22.15 -38.39
C LYS A 270 14.27 -21.75 -39.78
N HIS A 271 14.47 -20.45 -40.02
CA HIS A 271 15.05 -19.97 -41.28
C HIS A 271 16.54 -20.30 -41.41
N HIS A 272 17.30 -20.22 -40.31
CA HIS A 272 18.71 -20.59 -40.31
C HIS A 272 18.91 -22.09 -40.60
N PHE A 273 18.00 -22.95 -40.14
CA PHE A 273 18.00 -24.36 -40.51
C PHE A 273 17.54 -24.59 -41.96
N SER A 274 16.58 -23.84 -42.52
CA SER A 274 16.16 -24.05 -43.92
C SER A 274 17.25 -23.68 -44.93
N ASP A 275 18.00 -22.62 -44.67
CA ASP A 275 19.00 -22.12 -45.63
C ASP A 275 20.30 -22.96 -45.63
N VAL A 276 20.63 -23.59 -44.51
CA VAL A 276 21.78 -24.51 -44.41
C VAL A 276 21.54 -25.81 -45.19
N TYR A 277 20.28 -26.27 -45.31
CA TYR A 277 19.95 -27.46 -46.11
C TYR A 277 19.90 -27.19 -47.63
N ILE A 278 19.71 -25.94 -48.06
CA ILE A 278 19.68 -25.60 -49.50
C ILE A 278 21.09 -25.51 -50.08
N ILE A 279 22.10 -25.11 -49.29
CA ILE A 279 23.50 -25.02 -49.76
C ILE A 279 24.17 -26.40 -49.85
N GLN A 280 23.61 -27.44 -49.21
CA GLN A 280 24.20 -28.79 -49.24
C GLN A 280 23.75 -29.65 -50.44
N TYR A 281 22.90 -29.12 -51.32
CA TYR A 281 22.34 -29.82 -52.49
C TYR A 281 22.49 -29.06 -53.83
N LEU A 282 23.37 -28.06 -53.90
CA LEU A 282 23.80 -27.37 -55.12
C LEU A 282 25.31 -27.55 -55.31
#